data_AF-A0A372BY69-F1
#
_entry.id   AF-A0A372BY69-F1
#
_cell.length_a   1.000
_cell.length_b   1.000
_cell.length_c   1.000
_cell.angle_alpha   90.00
_cell.angle_beta   90.00
_cell.angle_gamma   90.00
#
_symmetry.space_group_name_H-M   'P 1'
#
loop_
_entity.id
_entity.type
_entity.pdbx_description
1 polymer ?
#
loop_
_entity_poly.entity_id
_entity_poly.type
_entity_poly.pdbx_seq_one_letter_code
_entity_poly.pdbx_strand_id
1 'polypeptide(L)'
;MKAVARFGTILGAALMGSMSIAAVGEDGERQVFETSKPELIPQPDWAPYLLSEEQYSEFAQAVGGADDTVAVDELPQTDAPLVGYGINFVFGELNRGFAVFGTPQAGYRLYADVDGDGSLADEEGWRLEGADGRYSVAFETQDTGQADGKPVEFPVKSRFVIFSAAGEDDDRPRGVWNSNTVRRGEIRIDGQKVPFELYGHSGRYDYPNRTIWFDLNADGRGGESRESPERFRVLDEYVNIGEHSYAFHVDPFGRDLTLIREDEAKAERPSLSDGAPAPAFQASAVDGDSVDLADYRGDIVLLNFWAQWCGPCRREAPRLADVHQRWGERGLQLVGITNDSESEIDQFTTEFDHSFPQVAEAFEGPMHRAYRVAAYPTKYLIDRDGDLLCGGPGASFWEDCWPRALEKLESASD
;
A
#
# COMPACT_ATOMS: atom_id res chain seq x y z
N MET A 1 -57.16 8.54 2.21
CA MET A 1 -57.84 7.22 2.24
C MET A 1 -57.01 6.31 3.11
N LYS A 2 -57.64 5.66 4.09
CA LYS A 2 -57.01 4.79 5.10
C LYS A 2 -56.65 3.43 4.48
N ALA A 3 -55.52 2.86 4.89
CA ALA A 3 -55.38 1.42 5.06
C ALA A 3 -54.46 1.12 6.24
N VAL A 4 -55.03 0.43 7.22
CA VAL A 4 -54.49 -0.04 8.49
C VAL A 4 -54.59 -1.56 8.46
N ALA A 5 -53.54 -2.28 8.90
CA ALA A 5 -53.52 -3.63 9.52
C ALA A 5 -52.16 -4.30 9.23
N ARG A 6 -51.50 -5.05 10.13
CA ARG A 6 -51.82 -5.54 11.48
C ARG A 6 -50.50 -5.99 12.13
N PHE A 7 -50.39 -5.75 13.44
CA PHE A 7 -49.41 -6.35 14.34
C PHE A 7 -49.67 -7.86 14.51
N GLY A 8 -48.58 -8.63 14.60
CA GLY A 8 -48.57 -10.02 15.05
C GLY A 8 -47.26 -10.34 15.75
N THR A 9 -47.27 -10.31 17.08
CA THR A 9 -46.18 -10.73 17.97
C THR A 9 -46.19 -12.25 18.10
N ILE A 10 -45.06 -12.92 17.84
CA ILE A 10 -44.75 -14.23 18.44
C ILE A 10 -43.32 -14.21 18.96
N LEU A 11 -43.21 -14.43 20.27
CA LEU A 11 -42.00 -14.68 21.04
C LEU A 11 -41.55 -16.13 20.80
N GLY A 12 -40.25 -16.38 20.60
CA GLY A 12 -39.70 -17.74 20.57
C GLY A 12 -38.22 -17.77 20.22
N ALA A 13 -37.37 -17.81 21.25
CA ALA A 13 -35.92 -17.93 21.14
C ALA A 13 -35.47 -19.28 20.55
N ALA A 14 -34.44 -19.26 19.71
CA ALA A 14 -33.43 -20.31 19.63
C ALA A 14 -32.15 -19.75 18.99
N LEU A 15 -31.10 -19.62 19.80
CA LEU A 15 -29.71 -19.56 19.39
C LEU A 15 -29.37 -20.84 18.61
N MET A 16 -28.98 -20.72 17.34
CA MET A 16 -28.13 -21.70 16.68
C MET A 16 -27.22 -20.96 15.70
N GLY A 17 -25.92 -21.00 16.00
CA GLY A 17 -24.89 -20.58 15.06
C GLY A 17 -24.91 -21.53 13.86
N SER A 18 -25.02 -20.97 12.66
CA SER A 18 -24.80 -21.69 11.42
C SER A 18 -23.31 -21.65 11.11
N MET A 19 -22.59 -22.66 11.61
CA MET A 19 -21.35 -23.12 11.01
C MET A 19 -21.69 -24.19 9.98
N SER A 20 -20.83 -24.30 8.95
CA SER A 20 -20.68 -25.42 8.00
C SER A 20 -21.55 -25.30 6.72
N ILE A 21 -21.07 -25.57 5.50
CA ILE A 21 -20.10 -26.58 5.02
C ILE A 21 -19.40 -26.05 3.75
N ALA A 22 -18.07 -26.20 3.66
CA ALA A 22 -17.33 -26.09 2.41
C ALA A 22 -17.65 -27.32 1.52
N ALA A 23 -18.05 -27.09 0.27
CA ALA A 23 -18.25 -28.16 -0.69
C ALA A 23 -16.92 -28.47 -1.40
N VAL A 24 -16.40 -29.68 -1.18
CA VAL A 24 -15.29 -30.27 -1.93
C VAL A 24 -15.85 -30.95 -3.18
N GLY A 25 -15.23 -30.68 -4.33
CA GLY A 25 -15.45 -31.38 -5.60
C GLY A 25 -14.13 -31.45 -6.36
N GLU A 26 -13.87 -32.59 -7.01
CA GLU A 26 -12.61 -32.98 -7.68
C GLU A 26 -12.09 -31.95 -8.69
N ASP A 27 -11.13 -31.14 -8.25
CA ASP A 27 -10.11 -30.36 -8.98
C ASP A 27 -9.46 -29.49 -7.89
N GLY A 28 -8.16 -29.67 -7.59
CA GLY A 28 -7.38 -28.95 -6.56
C GLY A 28 -8.20 -28.30 -5.42
N GLU A 29 -8.40 -29.00 -4.31
CA GLU A 29 -9.35 -28.67 -3.23
C GLU A 29 -9.48 -27.16 -2.94
N ARG A 30 -10.52 -26.53 -3.50
CA ARG A 30 -10.85 -25.12 -3.28
C ARG A 30 -11.46 -24.94 -1.90
N GLN A 31 -10.90 -24.03 -1.12
CA GLN A 31 -11.35 -23.71 0.24
C GLN A 31 -11.58 -22.20 0.37
N VAL A 32 -12.67 -21.80 1.04
CA VAL A 32 -13.07 -20.39 1.18
C VAL A 32 -13.15 -20.05 2.65
N PHE A 33 -12.50 -18.95 3.04
CA PHE A 33 -12.40 -18.47 4.42
C PHE A 33 -13.02 -17.08 4.53
N GLU A 34 -14.15 -16.99 5.21
CA GLU A 34 -14.84 -15.72 5.46
C GLU A 34 -14.00 -14.78 6.35
N THR A 35 -14.20 -13.48 6.17
CA THR A 35 -13.55 -12.46 6.99
C THR A 35 -14.53 -11.71 7.89
N SER A 36 -13.99 -11.02 8.88
CA SER A 36 -14.73 -10.09 9.72
C SER A 36 -15.31 -8.92 8.91
N LYS A 37 -16.20 -8.16 9.54
CA LYS A 37 -16.54 -6.81 9.06
C LYS A 37 -15.28 -5.94 9.00
N PRO A 38 -15.24 -4.92 8.10
CA PRO A 38 -14.09 -4.04 8.03
C PRO A 38 -14.00 -3.19 9.31
N GLU A 39 -12.77 -3.00 9.76
CA GLU A 39 -12.43 -2.15 10.89
C GLU A 39 -11.47 -1.05 10.44
N LEU A 40 -11.68 0.19 10.90
CA LEU A 40 -10.79 1.29 10.57
C LEU A 40 -9.42 1.07 11.21
N ILE A 41 -8.38 1.20 10.39
CA ILE A 41 -7.00 1.18 10.89
C ILE A 41 -6.73 2.51 11.61
N PRO A 42 -6.05 2.49 12.77
CA PRO A 42 -5.63 3.71 13.45
C PRO A 42 -4.92 4.66 12.50
N GLN A 43 -5.26 5.94 12.62
CA GLN A 43 -4.73 6.96 11.74
C GLN A 43 -3.32 7.35 12.17
N PRO A 44 -2.39 7.61 11.24
CA PRO A 44 -1.06 8.09 11.59
C PRO A 44 -1.12 9.45 12.28
N ASP A 45 -0.10 9.76 13.08
CA ASP A 45 0.03 11.04 13.79
C ASP A 45 0.44 12.21 12.89
N TRP A 46 0.61 11.97 11.59
CA TRP A 46 0.90 12.99 10.59
C TRP A 46 -0.31 13.20 9.68
N ALA A 47 -0.47 14.43 9.20
CA ALA A 47 -1.44 14.82 8.18
C ALA A 47 -0.84 15.95 7.33
N PRO A 48 -1.18 16.06 6.03
CA PRO A 48 -0.79 17.21 5.23
C PRO A 48 -1.54 18.47 5.69
N TYR A 49 -1.03 19.63 5.29
CA TYR A 49 -1.79 20.87 5.38
C TYR A 49 -3.03 20.78 4.48
N LEU A 50 -4.16 21.29 4.97
CA LEU A 50 -5.30 21.53 4.09
C LEU A 50 -4.93 22.58 3.03
N LEU A 51 -5.47 22.41 1.83
CA LEU A 51 -5.21 23.32 0.72
C LEU A 51 -5.94 24.63 0.99
N SER A 52 -5.26 25.75 0.77
CA SER A 52 -5.90 27.06 0.67
C SER A 52 -6.78 27.13 -0.60
N GLU A 53 -7.64 28.13 -0.68
CA GLU A 53 -8.49 28.36 -1.87
C GLU A 53 -7.67 28.52 -3.15
N GLU A 54 -6.56 29.26 -3.10
CA GLU A 54 -5.64 29.44 -4.23
C GLU A 54 -5.04 28.10 -4.68
N GLN A 55 -4.47 27.35 -3.74
CA GLN A 55 -3.87 26.04 -4.03
C GLN A 55 -4.90 25.02 -4.54
N TYR A 56 -6.12 25.04 -3.99
CA TYR A 56 -7.19 24.17 -4.44
C TYR A 56 -7.66 24.54 -5.84
N SER A 57 -7.75 25.84 -6.15
CA SER A 57 -8.10 26.30 -7.50
C SER A 57 -7.04 25.90 -8.53
N GLU A 58 -5.75 26.02 -8.20
CA GLU A 58 -4.66 25.53 -9.06
C GLU A 58 -4.76 24.02 -9.30
N PHE A 59 -5.01 23.25 -8.24
CA PHE A 59 -5.24 21.81 -8.33
C PHE A 59 -6.45 21.50 -9.23
N ALA A 60 -7.60 22.12 -8.98
CA ALA A 60 -8.85 21.90 -9.72
C ALA A 60 -8.68 22.23 -11.21
N GLN A 61 -7.96 23.30 -11.54
CA GLN A 61 -7.62 23.63 -12.93
C GLN A 61 -6.70 22.58 -13.57
N ALA A 62 -5.73 22.06 -12.82
CA ALA A 62 -4.79 21.04 -13.32
C ALA A 62 -5.47 19.69 -13.57
N VAL A 63 -6.48 19.33 -12.79
CA VAL A 63 -7.25 18.09 -12.95
C VAL A 63 -8.57 18.27 -13.70
N GLY A 64 -8.91 19.50 -14.10
CA GLY A 64 -10.18 19.82 -14.76
C GLY A 64 -10.35 19.02 -16.05
N GLY A 65 -11.18 17.98 -16.01
CA GLY A 65 -11.41 17.04 -17.11
C GLY A 65 -10.84 15.64 -16.91
N ALA A 66 -10.27 15.32 -15.74
CA ALA A 66 -9.99 13.94 -15.36
C ALA A 66 -11.30 13.19 -15.09
N ASP A 67 -11.48 12.04 -15.72
CA ASP A 67 -12.72 11.25 -15.64
C ASP A 67 -12.97 10.65 -14.23
N ASP A 68 -11.94 10.63 -13.37
CA ASP A 68 -11.96 9.99 -12.05
C ASP A 68 -11.97 10.99 -10.89
N THR A 69 -12.03 12.29 -11.17
CA THR A 69 -11.85 13.33 -10.15
C THR A 69 -12.93 14.41 -10.24
N VAL A 70 -13.59 14.70 -9.12
CA VAL A 70 -14.60 15.77 -8.99
C VAL A 70 -14.11 16.81 -8.00
N ALA A 71 -13.81 18.01 -8.51
CA ALA A 71 -13.41 19.14 -7.69
C ALA A 71 -14.63 19.88 -7.12
N VAL A 72 -14.45 20.51 -5.97
CA VAL A 72 -15.47 21.36 -5.36
C VAL A 72 -15.53 22.70 -6.11
N ASP A 73 -16.67 22.96 -6.72
CA ASP A 73 -16.96 24.18 -7.48
C ASP A 73 -17.93 25.11 -6.73
N GLU A 74 -18.73 24.58 -5.81
CA GLU A 74 -19.69 25.35 -5.01
C GLU A 74 -19.59 24.98 -3.52
N LEU A 75 -19.52 26.00 -2.66
CA LEU A 75 -19.40 25.83 -1.20
C LEU A 75 -20.76 25.87 -0.50
N PRO A 76 -20.89 25.27 0.71
CA PRO A 76 -22.09 25.40 1.53
C PRO A 76 -22.32 26.86 1.96
N GLN A 77 -23.58 27.24 2.10
CA GLN A 77 -23.95 28.52 2.73
C GLN A 77 -23.76 28.43 4.25
N THR A 78 -22.68 29.02 4.76
CA THR A 78 -22.35 29.03 6.19
C THR A 78 -21.62 30.31 6.59
N ASP A 79 -21.87 30.78 7.81
CA ASP A 79 -21.13 31.91 8.41
C ASP A 79 -19.81 31.47 9.07
N ALA A 80 -19.56 30.15 9.14
CA ALA A 80 -18.31 29.62 9.67
C ALA A 80 -17.16 29.92 8.70
N PRO A 81 -15.96 30.29 9.20
CA PRO A 81 -14.83 30.55 8.32
C PRO A 81 -14.36 29.25 7.66
N LEU A 82 -14.02 29.33 6.37
CA LEU A 82 -13.35 28.26 5.66
C LEU A 82 -11.96 28.03 6.27
N VAL A 83 -11.67 26.77 6.58
CA VAL A 83 -10.39 26.32 7.11
C VAL A 83 -9.47 25.86 5.99
N GLY A 84 -10.04 25.18 5.00
CA GLY A 84 -9.32 24.73 3.81
C GLY A 84 -10.03 23.57 3.12
N TYR A 85 -9.41 23.10 2.05
CA TYR A 85 -9.90 22.03 1.20
C TYR A 85 -9.02 20.79 1.32
N GLY A 86 -9.55 19.67 0.84
CA GLY A 86 -8.73 18.54 0.47
C GLY A 86 -9.30 17.77 -0.71
N ILE A 87 -8.48 16.85 -1.18
CA ILE A 87 -8.74 15.95 -2.29
C ILE A 87 -8.17 14.59 -1.85
N ASN A 88 -9.00 13.54 -1.87
CA ASN A 88 -8.74 12.15 -1.46
C ASN A 88 -9.97 11.50 -0.79
N PHE A 89 -11.16 12.07 -0.92
CA PHE A 89 -12.38 11.36 -0.57
C PHE A 89 -12.78 10.47 -1.75
N VAL A 90 -12.42 9.19 -1.69
CA VAL A 90 -12.81 8.23 -2.72
C VAL A 90 -14.16 7.60 -2.38
N PHE A 91 -15.15 7.81 -3.25
CA PHE A 91 -16.49 7.25 -3.14
C PHE A 91 -17.14 7.10 -4.52
N GLY A 92 -17.80 5.97 -4.78
CA GLY A 92 -18.39 5.67 -6.09
C GLY A 92 -17.34 5.69 -7.21
N GLU A 93 -16.14 5.15 -6.94
CA GLU A 93 -14.96 5.14 -7.83
C GLU A 93 -14.37 6.51 -8.20
N LEU A 94 -14.95 7.61 -7.72
CA LEU A 94 -14.45 8.97 -7.96
C LEU A 94 -13.64 9.47 -6.77
N ASN A 95 -12.55 10.17 -7.05
CA ASN A 95 -11.82 10.97 -6.08
C ASN A 95 -12.45 12.37 -5.99
N ARG A 96 -13.01 12.70 -4.84
CA ARG A 96 -13.85 13.88 -4.67
C ARG A 96 -13.25 14.86 -3.69
N GLY A 97 -13.62 16.11 -3.87
CA GLY A 97 -13.21 17.18 -2.98
C GLY A 97 -14.02 17.21 -1.68
N PHE A 98 -13.44 17.87 -0.68
CA PHE A 98 -14.13 18.23 0.54
C PHE A 98 -13.62 19.57 1.06
N ALA A 99 -14.40 20.22 1.90
CA ALA A 99 -14.07 21.46 2.56
C ALA A 99 -14.34 21.37 4.06
N VAL A 100 -13.48 22.02 4.86
CA VAL A 100 -13.63 22.10 6.31
C VAL A 100 -13.90 23.55 6.70
N PHE A 101 -14.87 23.75 7.59
CA PHE A 101 -15.26 25.05 8.11
C PHE A 101 -15.24 25.05 9.64
N GLY A 102 -14.98 26.22 10.24
CA GLY A 102 -15.09 26.43 11.68
C GLY A 102 -13.79 26.86 12.35
N THR A 103 -13.78 26.78 13.68
CA THR A 103 -12.64 27.19 14.51
C THR A 103 -12.47 26.21 15.68
N PRO A 104 -11.31 26.18 16.36
CA PRO A 104 -11.16 25.37 17.57
C PRO A 104 -12.21 25.69 18.65
N GLN A 105 -12.67 26.95 18.74
CA GLN A 105 -13.64 27.36 19.77
C GLN A 105 -15.09 27.02 19.40
N ALA A 106 -15.45 27.13 18.12
CA ALA A 106 -16.81 26.83 17.63
C ALA A 106 -16.99 25.34 17.27
N GLY A 107 -15.88 24.62 17.09
CA GLY A 107 -15.84 23.30 16.49
C GLY A 107 -15.75 23.37 14.96
N TYR A 108 -15.41 22.24 14.36
CA TYR A 108 -15.27 22.08 12.92
C TYR A 108 -16.46 21.32 12.31
N ARG A 109 -16.74 21.63 11.05
CA ARG A 109 -17.61 20.85 10.17
C ARG A 109 -16.88 20.47 8.90
N LEU A 110 -17.08 19.24 8.46
CA LEU A 110 -16.59 18.70 7.21
C LEU A 110 -17.75 18.55 6.24
N TYR A 111 -17.58 19.05 5.02
CA TYR A 111 -18.50 18.89 3.90
C TYR A 111 -17.74 18.15 2.83
N ALA A 112 -18.28 17.06 2.31
CA ALA A 112 -17.67 16.28 1.23
C ALA A 112 -18.73 15.98 0.19
N ASP A 113 -18.31 15.93 -1.07
CA ASP A 113 -19.17 15.75 -2.23
C ASP A 113 -19.59 14.27 -2.37
N VAL A 114 -20.66 13.85 -1.69
CA VAL A 114 -21.10 12.45 -1.59
C VAL A 114 -21.91 12.02 -2.81
N ASP A 115 -22.52 12.95 -3.54
CA ASP A 115 -23.22 12.63 -4.78
C ASP A 115 -22.35 12.77 -6.04
N GLY A 116 -21.24 13.51 -5.97
CA GLY A 116 -20.21 13.60 -7.00
C GLY A 116 -20.51 14.66 -8.04
N ASP A 117 -21.32 15.67 -7.70
CA ASP A 117 -21.71 16.75 -8.61
C ASP A 117 -20.81 17.99 -8.51
N GLY A 118 -19.87 18.00 -7.55
CA GLY A 118 -18.93 19.09 -7.30
C GLY A 118 -19.50 20.24 -6.46
N SER A 119 -20.76 20.16 -6.06
CA SER A 119 -21.39 21.09 -5.13
C SER A 119 -21.34 20.55 -3.71
N LEU A 120 -21.01 21.42 -2.78
CA LEU A 120 -21.19 21.19 -1.35
C LEU A 120 -22.38 21.99 -0.80
N ALA A 121 -23.16 22.63 -1.68
CA ALA A 121 -24.23 23.55 -1.28
C ALA A 121 -25.42 22.84 -0.62
N ASP A 122 -25.69 21.61 -1.06
CA ASP A 122 -26.75 20.73 -0.58
C ASP A 122 -26.26 19.63 0.36
N GLU A 123 -24.93 19.51 0.53
CA GLU A 123 -24.31 18.55 1.44
C GLU A 123 -24.53 18.88 2.92
N GLU A 124 -24.91 17.87 3.71
CA GLU A 124 -25.04 18.01 5.16
C GLU A 124 -23.68 17.87 5.84
N GLY A 125 -23.10 18.99 6.26
CA GLY A 125 -21.78 18.98 6.90
C GLY A 125 -21.74 18.26 8.25
N TRP A 126 -20.84 17.27 8.38
CA TRP A 126 -20.65 16.50 9.60
C TRP A 126 -19.90 17.31 10.66
N ARG A 127 -20.42 17.30 11.89
CA ARG A 127 -19.75 17.90 13.04
C ARG A 127 -18.63 17.01 13.54
N LEU A 128 -17.44 17.59 13.75
CA LEU A 128 -16.31 16.86 14.30
C LEU A 128 -16.32 16.91 15.83
N GLU A 129 -16.01 15.77 16.45
CA GLU A 129 -15.83 15.62 17.88
C GLU A 129 -14.39 15.94 18.26
N GLY A 130 -14.21 16.85 19.22
CA GLY A 130 -12.90 17.34 19.65
C GLY A 130 -12.44 16.74 20.98
N ALA A 131 -11.18 16.27 21.02
CA ALA A 131 -10.48 15.85 22.23
C ALA A 131 -8.97 16.15 22.09
N ASP A 132 -8.37 16.75 23.10
CA ASP A 132 -6.91 17.01 23.19
C ASP A 132 -6.31 17.70 21.95
N GLY A 133 -7.02 18.70 21.40
CA GLY A 133 -6.56 19.46 20.22
C GLY A 133 -6.70 18.74 18.87
N ARG A 134 -7.27 17.53 18.87
CA ARG A 134 -7.64 16.79 17.66
C ARG A 134 -9.17 16.74 17.52
N TYR A 135 -9.65 16.89 16.29
CA TYR A 135 -11.07 16.84 15.98
C TYR A 135 -11.31 15.79 14.91
N SER A 136 -12.33 14.94 15.09
CA SER A 136 -12.55 13.82 14.17
C SER A 136 -14.01 13.51 13.95
N VAL A 137 -14.29 12.86 12.82
CA VAL A 137 -15.57 12.23 12.54
C VAL A 137 -15.32 10.91 11.82
N ALA A 138 -16.04 9.86 12.23
CA ALA A 138 -16.07 8.58 11.54
C ALA A 138 -17.43 8.40 10.88
N PHE A 139 -17.44 7.79 9.70
CA PHE A 139 -18.63 7.59 8.92
C PHE A 139 -18.55 6.24 8.21
N GLU A 140 -19.73 5.67 7.99
CA GLU A 140 -19.92 4.40 7.28
C GLU A 140 -20.94 4.67 6.18
N THR A 141 -20.49 4.59 4.94
CA THR A 141 -21.32 4.71 3.74
C THR A 141 -21.44 3.35 3.07
N GLN A 142 -22.39 3.21 2.16
CA GLN A 142 -22.53 2.03 1.30
C GLN A 142 -22.17 2.44 -0.12
N ASP A 143 -21.35 1.63 -0.78
CA ASP A 143 -21.00 1.80 -2.17
C ASP A 143 -21.40 0.53 -2.96
N THR A 144 -21.49 0.65 -4.28
CA THR A 144 -21.88 -0.44 -5.18
C THR A 144 -20.76 -0.74 -6.16
N GLY A 145 -20.45 -2.02 -6.33
CA GLY A 145 -19.45 -2.49 -7.28
C GLY A 145 -19.89 -3.76 -7.98
N GLN A 146 -18.97 -4.42 -8.67
CA GLN A 146 -19.22 -5.68 -9.36
C GLN A 146 -18.33 -6.79 -8.79
N ALA A 147 -18.90 -7.96 -8.52
CA ALA A 147 -18.16 -9.20 -8.31
C ALA A 147 -18.84 -10.33 -9.08
N ASP A 148 -18.06 -11.15 -9.79
CA ASP A 148 -18.56 -12.22 -10.66
C ASP A 148 -19.65 -11.77 -11.64
N GLY A 149 -19.51 -10.55 -12.17
CA GLY A 149 -20.47 -9.94 -13.10
C GLY A 149 -21.82 -9.57 -12.48
N LYS A 150 -21.92 -9.50 -11.15
CA LYS A 150 -23.13 -9.09 -10.43
C LYS A 150 -22.88 -7.85 -9.57
N PRO A 151 -23.87 -6.94 -9.46
CA PRO A 151 -23.80 -5.84 -8.52
C PRO A 151 -23.69 -6.34 -7.07
N VAL A 152 -22.79 -5.74 -6.30
CA VAL A 152 -22.59 -6.01 -4.87
C VAL A 152 -22.53 -4.69 -4.13
N GLU A 153 -23.31 -4.57 -3.06
CA GLU A 153 -23.17 -3.48 -2.08
C GLU A 153 -22.10 -3.83 -1.06
N PHE A 154 -21.26 -2.86 -0.70
CA PHE A 154 -20.21 -3.03 0.29
C PHE A 154 -20.05 -1.78 1.17
N PRO A 155 -19.68 -1.97 2.45
CA PRO A 155 -19.47 -0.85 3.36
C PRO A 155 -18.14 -0.15 3.07
N VAL A 156 -18.16 1.18 3.04
CA VAL A 156 -16.98 2.03 3.06
C VAL A 156 -16.93 2.70 4.43
N LYS A 157 -15.91 2.34 5.20
CA LYS A 157 -15.63 2.99 6.49
C LYS A 157 -14.49 3.97 6.33
N SER A 158 -14.69 5.15 6.87
CA SER A 158 -13.73 6.24 6.75
C SER A 158 -13.75 7.11 8.00
N ARG A 159 -12.64 7.82 8.20
CA ARG A 159 -12.45 8.80 9.26
C ARG A 159 -11.75 10.01 8.69
N PHE A 160 -12.23 11.19 9.06
CA PHE A 160 -11.50 12.41 8.88
C PHE A 160 -11.01 12.92 10.24
N VAL A 161 -9.76 13.40 10.31
CA VAL A 161 -9.24 14.09 11.49
C VAL A 161 -8.58 15.38 11.05
N ILE A 162 -8.78 16.43 11.83
CA ILE A 162 -8.09 17.71 11.75
C ILE A 162 -7.45 18.06 13.09
N PHE A 163 -6.23 18.58 13.05
CA PHE A 163 -5.48 19.03 14.22
C PHE A 163 -4.47 20.12 13.83
N SER A 164 -4.06 20.95 14.79
CA SER A 164 -2.85 21.77 14.64
C SER A 164 -1.66 20.98 15.19
N ALA A 165 -0.52 21.00 14.48
CA ALA A 165 0.69 20.37 14.98
C ALA A 165 1.22 21.21 16.15
N ALA A 166 1.11 20.68 17.38
CA ALA A 166 1.64 21.38 18.54
C ALA A 166 3.19 21.43 18.47
N GLY A 167 3.76 22.64 18.45
CA GLY A 167 5.21 22.86 18.57
C GLY A 167 5.96 23.16 17.27
N GLU A 168 5.29 23.26 16.13
CA GLU A 168 5.85 23.87 14.92
C GLU A 168 5.49 25.35 14.87
N ASP A 169 6.32 26.22 14.27
CA ASP A 169 6.06 27.66 14.08
C ASP A 169 4.85 27.96 13.15
N ASP A 170 4.01 26.96 12.85
CA ASP A 170 2.95 26.99 11.87
C ASP A 170 1.62 26.48 12.47
N ASP A 171 0.74 27.40 12.85
CA ASP A 171 -0.60 27.13 13.37
C ASP A 171 -1.58 26.62 12.29
N ARG A 172 -1.12 26.40 11.04
CA ARG A 172 -2.00 25.93 9.98
C ARG A 172 -2.58 24.55 10.31
N PRO A 173 -3.90 24.37 10.18
CA PRO A 173 -4.55 23.11 10.46
C PRO A 173 -4.14 22.06 9.42
N ARG A 174 -3.87 20.87 9.93
CA ARG A 174 -3.57 19.68 9.14
C ARG A 174 -4.77 18.76 9.18
N GLY A 175 -5.12 18.18 8.04
CA GLY A 175 -6.29 17.33 7.90
C GLY A 175 -5.99 16.14 7.02
N VAL A 176 -6.49 14.97 7.39
CA VAL A 176 -6.36 13.77 6.54
C VAL A 176 -7.60 12.92 6.61
N TRP A 177 -7.99 12.48 5.42
CA TRP A 177 -9.03 11.49 5.18
C TRP A 177 -8.41 10.10 5.17
N ASN A 178 -8.93 9.19 5.98
CA ASN A 178 -8.48 7.81 6.09
C ASN A 178 -9.63 6.85 5.84
N SER A 179 -9.56 6.09 4.76
CA SER A 179 -10.48 5.00 4.42
C SER A 179 -9.80 3.61 4.46
N ASN A 180 -8.61 3.52 5.07
CA ASN A 180 -7.90 2.27 5.21
C ASN A 180 -8.59 1.41 6.27
N THR A 181 -8.86 0.16 5.89
CA THR A 181 -9.58 -0.80 6.73
C THR A 181 -8.86 -2.14 6.74
N VAL A 182 -9.06 -2.88 7.83
CA VAL A 182 -8.60 -4.25 7.97
C VAL A 182 -9.78 -5.18 8.15
N ARG A 183 -9.71 -6.36 7.53
CA ARG A 183 -10.60 -7.49 7.76
C ARG A 183 -9.76 -8.68 8.21
N ARG A 184 -10.29 -9.47 9.13
CA ARG A 184 -9.56 -10.59 9.74
C ARG A 184 -10.26 -11.91 9.50
N GLY A 185 -9.50 -12.97 9.30
CA GLY A 185 -10.01 -14.32 9.23
C GLY A 185 -9.04 -15.32 9.84
N GLU A 186 -9.42 -16.60 9.83
CA GLU A 186 -8.56 -17.69 10.28
C GLU A 186 -8.68 -18.86 9.30
N ILE A 187 -7.56 -19.23 8.70
CA ILE A 187 -7.44 -20.43 7.88
C ILE A 187 -7.29 -21.64 8.80
N ARG A 188 -7.99 -22.73 8.46
CA ARG A 188 -7.89 -24.02 9.14
C ARG A 188 -7.68 -25.13 8.13
N ILE A 189 -6.43 -25.52 7.93
CA ILE A 189 -5.99 -26.54 6.98
C ILE A 189 -5.05 -27.49 7.71
N ASP A 190 -5.23 -28.80 7.52
CA ASP A 190 -4.38 -29.86 8.10
C ASP A 190 -4.14 -29.74 9.62
N GLY A 191 -5.12 -29.21 10.34
CA GLY A 191 -5.05 -28.97 11.79
C GLY A 191 -4.23 -27.74 12.18
N GLN A 192 -3.57 -27.06 11.24
CA GLN A 192 -2.94 -25.77 11.45
C GLN A 192 -4.00 -24.65 11.46
N LYS A 193 -3.79 -23.67 12.33
CA LYS A 193 -4.56 -22.43 12.38
C LYS A 193 -3.66 -21.29 11.96
N VAL A 194 -4.04 -20.56 10.92
CA VAL A 194 -3.29 -19.40 10.43
C VAL A 194 -4.22 -18.20 10.43
N PRO A 195 -4.12 -17.32 11.44
CA PRO A 195 -4.75 -16.00 11.39
C PRO A 195 -4.29 -15.25 10.13
N PHE A 196 -5.20 -14.51 9.51
CA PHE A 196 -4.83 -13.63 8.41
C PHE A 196 -5.56 -12.30 8.48
N GLU A 197 -4.96 -11.29 7.87
CA GLU A 197 -5.51 -9.95 7.74
C GLU A 197 -5.46 -9.47 6.29
N LEU A 198 -6.57 -8.92 5.81
CA LEU A 198 -6.67 -8.24 4.53
C LEU A 198 -6.69 -6.74 4.78
N TYR A 199 -5.81 -6.00 4.10
CA TYR A 199 -5.69 -4.55 4.22
C TYR A 199 -6.30 -3.87 3.00
N GLY A 200 -7.43 -3.20 3.19
CA GLY A 200 -8.21 -2.54 2.16
C GLY A 200 -8.20 -1.01 2.27
N HIS A 201 -8.78 -0.37 1.26
CA HIS A 201 -8.95 1.07 1.18
C HIS A 201 -10.23 1.40 0.42
N SER A 202 -11.03 2.31 0.97
CA SER A 202 -12.31 2.72 0.36
C SER A 202 -13.20 1.52 0.02
N GLY A 203 -13.24 0.52 0.91
CA GLY A 203 -14.04 -0.70 0.77
C GLY A 203 -13.47 -1.77 -0.17
N ARG A 204 -12.40 -1.48 -0.90
CA ARG A 204 -11.74 -2.41 -1.85
C ARG A 204 -10.50 -3.06 -1.25
N TYR A 205 -10.31 -4.33 -1.58
CA TYR A 205 -9.23 -5.19 -1.03
C TYR A 205 -8.41 -5.85 -2.14
N ASP A 206 -8.73 -5.60 -3.41
CA ASP A 206 -8.13 -6.24 -4.58
C ASP A 206 -7.14 -5.38 -5.36
N TYR A 207 -6.89 -4.12 -4.93
CA TYR A 207 -5.91 -3.31 -5.64
C TYR A 207 -4.53 -3.99 -5.62
N PRO A 208 -3.76 -3.91 -6.73
CA PRO A 208 -2.46 -4.57 -6.88
C PRO A 208 -1.48 -4.47 -5.70
N ASN A 209 -1.45 -3.31 -5.05
CA ASN A 209 -0.53 -3.00 -3.96
C ASN A 209 -1.11 -3.33 -2.57
N ARG A 210 -2.31 -3.91 -2.48
CA ARG A 210 -2.93 -4.25 -1.20
C ARG A 210 -2.21 -5.40 -0.54
N THR A 211 -2.15 -5.32 0.77
CA THR A 211 -1.41 -6.25 1.60
C THR A 211 -2.37 -7.32 2.14
N ILE A 212 -1.88 -8.56 2.12
CA ILE A 212 -2.40 -9.65 2.92
C ILE A 212 -1.29 -10.12 3.86
N TRP A 213 -1.63 -10.29 5.13
CA TRP A 213 -0.73 -10.85 6.12
C TRP A 213 -1.26 -12.21 6.57
N PHE A 214 -0.38 -13.22 6.56
CA PHE A 214 -0.65 -14.55 7.10
C PHE A 214 0.26 -14.77 8.29
N ASP A 215 -0.29 -14.98 9.49
CA ASP A 215 0.48 -15.32 10.69
C ASP A 215 0.91 -16.80 10.65
N LEU A 216 1.91 -17.08 9.80
CA LEU A 216 2.35 -18.44 9.47
C LEU A 216 3.10 -19.08 10.65
N ASN A 217 3.81 -18.28 11.44
CA ASN A 217 4.59 -18.74 12.58
C ASN A 217 3.84 -18.63 13.93
N ALA A 218 2.62 -18.09 13.94
CA ALA A 218 1.76 -17.89 15.11
C ALA A 218 2.36 -16.99 16.21
N ASP A 219 3.20 -16.01 15.84
CA ASP A 219 3.77 -15.03 16.75
C ASP A 219 2.95 -13.73 16.83
N GLY A 220 2.00 -13.55 15.91
CA GLY A 220 1.13 -12.37 15.83
C GLY A 220 1.87 -11.09 15.43
N ARG A 221 3.02 -11.20 14.76
CA ARG A 221 3.88 -10.09 14.32
C ARG A 221 4.10 -10.17 12.80
N GLY A 222 4.86 -9.22 12.26
CA GLY A 222 5.28 -9.26 10.86
C GLY A 222 4.32 -8.63 9.85
N GLY A 223 3.01 -8.50 10.15
CA GLY A 223 2.06 -7.83 9.24
C GLY A 223 2.42 -6.39 8.90
N GLU A 224 3.02 -5.67 9.86
CA GLU A 224 3.47 -4.28 9.72
C GLU A 224 4.75 -4.16 8.87
N SER A 225 5.59 -5.20 8.81
CA SER A 225 6.91 -5.14 8.19
C SER A 225 6.89 -5.58 6.73
N ARG A 226 7.35 -4.70 5.84
CA ARG A 226 7.55 -5.02 4.40
C ARG A 226 8.54 -6.18 4.19
N GLU A 227 9.42 -6.41 5.16
CA GLU A 227 10.49 -7.42 5.09
C GLU A 227 10.04 -8.79 5.58
N SER A 228 8.90 -8.87 6.30
CA SER A 228 8.40 -10.12 6.87
C SER A 228 7.98 -11.12 5.79
N PRO A 229 8.46 -12.38 5.81
CA PRO A 229 8.02 -13.41 4.86
C PRO A 229 6.51 -13.71 4.92
N GLU A 230 5.84 -13.24 5.96
CA GLU A 230 4.41 -13.37 6.17
C GLU A 230 3.56 -12.29 5.48
N ARG A 231 4.22 -11.29 4.89
CA ARG A 231 3.56 -10.18 4.21
C ARG A 231 3.57 -10.39 2.70
N PHE A 232 2.36 -10.46 2.15
CA PHE A 232 2.06 -10.71 0.76
C PHE A 232 1.33 -9.53 0.15
N ARG A 233 1.41 -9.41 -1.16
CA ARG A 233 0.52 -8.57 -1.97
C ARG A 233 -0.64 -9.43 -2.48
N VAL A 234 -1.76 -8.81 -2.80
CA VAL A 234 -2.89 -9.52 -3.41
C VAL A 234 -2.53 -10.15 -4.77
N LEU A 235 -1.52 -9.60 -5.45
CA LEU A 235 -0.99 -10.17 -6.69
C LEU A 235 0.07 -11.26 -6.49
N ASP A 236 0.49 -11.54 -5.26
CA ASP A 236 1.42 -12.65 -5.04
C ASP A 236 0.69 -13.97 -5.31
N GLU A 237 1.42 -14.94 -5.86
CA GLU A 237 0.79 -16.09 -6.54
C GLU A 237 0.36 -17.20 -5.59
N TYR A 238 1.07 -17.37 -4.48
CA TYR A 238 0.83 -18.48 -3.54
C TYR A 238 1.30 -18.16 -2.11
N VAL A 239 0.81 -18.95 -1.18
CA VAL A 239 1.26 -19.03 0.22
C VAL A 239 1.55 -20.50 0.57
N ASN A 240 2.62 -20.74 1.33
CA ASN A 240 2.91 -22.07 1.88
C ASN A 240 2.28 -22.17 3.26
N ILE A 241 1.51 -23.24 3.49
CA ILE A 241 0.87 -23.54 4.78
C ILE A 241 1.11 -25.04 5.06
N GLY A 242 1.84 -25.34 6.14
CA GLY A 242 2.27 -26.70 6.43
C GLY A 242 3.22 -27.23 5.35
N GLU A 243 2.92 -28.41 4.80
CA GLU A 243 3.72 -29.05 3.75
C GLU A 243 3.22 -28.74 2.33
N HIS A 244 2.27 -27.82 2.19
CA HIS A 244 1.54 -27.58 0.95
C HIS A 244 1.57 -26.10 0.55
N SER A 245 1.50 -25.87 -0.76
CA SER A 245 1.37 -24.54 -1.34
C SER A 245 -0.05 -24.33 -1.83
N TYR A 246 -0.53 -23.10 -1.69
CA TYR A 246 -1.88 -22.72 -2.08
C TYR A 246 -1.83 -21.44 -2.91
N ALA A 247 -2.37 -21.47 -4.12
CA ALA A 247 -2.76 -20.25 -4.80
C ALA A 247 -3.87 -19.58 -4.00
N PHE A 248 -3.78 -18.26 -3.81
CA PHE A 248 -4.77 -17.52 -3.04
C PHE A 248 -5.42 -16.42 -3.86
N HIS A 249 -6.70 -16.17 -3.59
CA HIS A 249 -7.49 -15.15 -4.26
C HIS A 249 -8.32 -14.40 -3.22
N VAL A 250 -8.27 -13.07 -3.26
CA VAL A 250 -9.01 -12.19 -2.35
C VAL A 250 -10.24 -11.68 -3.07
N ASP A 251 -11.42 -11.80 -2.44
CA ASP A 251 -12.64 -11.16 -2.93
C ASP A 251 -12.42 -9.63 -3.07
N PRO A 252 -12.90 -8.97 -4.14
CA PRO A 252 -12.72 -7.53 -4.35
C PRO A 252 -13.13 -6.62 -3.18
N PHE A 253 -14.11 -7.06 -2.39
CA PHE A 253 -14.63 -6.34 -1.23
C PHE A 253 -14.16 -6.93 0.10
N GLY A 254 -13.21 -7.86 0.03
CA GLY A 254 -12.54 -8.53 1.14
C GLY A 254 -13.43 -9.51 1.90
N ARG A 255 -14.57 -9.94 1.35
CA ARG A 255 -15.55 -10.79 2.06
C ARG A 255 -14.98 -12.16 2.44
N ASP A 256 -14.13 -12.70 1.58
CA ASP A 256 -13.47 -13.97 1.78
C ASP A 256 -12.08 -14.03 1.12
N LEU A 257 -11.32 -15.01 1.56
CA LEU A 257 -10.08 -15.48 0.96
C LEU A 257 -10.31 -16.90 0.44
N THR A 258 -10.05 -17.12 -0.85
CA THR A 258 -10.08 -18.45 -1.45
C THR A 258 -8.65 -19.00 -1.54
N LEU A 259 -8.43 -20.23 -1.08
CA LEU A 259 -7.21 -21.01 -1.27
C LEU A 259 -7.49 -22.19 -2.21
N ILE A 260 -6.58 -22.43 -3.15
CA ILE A 260 -6.61 -23.55 -4.10
C ILE A 260 -5.28 -24.30 -3.93
N ARG A 261 -5.33 -25.58 -3.61
CA ARG A 261 -4.13 -26.39 -3.38
C ARG A 261 -3.35 -26.55 -4.69
N GLU A 262 -2.05 -26.26 -4.65
CA GLU A 262 -1.12 -26.50 -5.75
C GLU A 262 -0.69 -27.97 -5.78
N ASP A 263 -0.40 -28.48 -6.99
CA ASP A 263 0.11 -29.84 -7.17
C ASP A 263 1.57 -30.00 -6.71
N GLU A 264 2.36 -28.93 -6.87
CA GLU A 264 3.78 -28.90 -6.53
C GLU A 264 4.04 -27.92 -5.38
N ALA A 265 4.88 -28.34 -4.44
CA ALA A 265 5.40 -27.46 -3.39
C ALA A 265 6.24 -26.35 -4.03
N LYS A 266 5.93 -25.11 -3.66
CA LYS A 266 6.65 -23.91 -4.09
C LYS A 266 7.75 -23.56 -3.10
N ALA A 267 8.71 -22.75 -3.54
CA ALA A 267 9.79 -22.28 -2.69
C ALA A 267 9.26 -21.46 -1.50
N GLU A 268 9.98 -21.46 -0.39
CA GLU A 268 9.65 -20.57 0.72
C GLU A 268 9.93 -19.12 0.36
N ARG A 269 9.07 -18.23 0.85
CA ARG A 269 9.25 -16.79 0.66
C ARG A 269 10.43 -16.32 1.52
N PRO A 270 11.50 -15.75 0.94
CA PRO A 270 12.67 -15.34 1.71
C PRO A 270 12.33 -14.17 2.63
N SER A 271 12.93 -14.14 3.82
CA SER A 271 12.95 -12.93 4.65
C SER A 271 13.80 -11.86 3.99
N LEU A 272 13.37 -10.59 4.08
CA LEU A 272 14.17 -9.45 3.61
C LEU A 272 14.77 -8.63 4.77
N SER A 273 14.76 -9.18 5.98
CA SER A 273 15.36 -8.53 7.14
C SER A 273 16.88 -8.61 7.10
N ASP A 274 17.52 -7.69 7.81
CA ASP A 274 18.97 -7.66 7.99
C ASP A 274 19.54 -9.03 8.41
N GLY A 275 20.58 -9.46 7.72
CA GLY A 275 21.27 -10.74 7.91
C GLY A 275 20.59 -11.94 7.26
N ALA A 276 19.43 -11.77 6.62
CA ALA A 276 18.84 -12.84 5.82
C ALA A 276 19.57 -12.99 4.48
N PRO A 277 19.70 -14.21 3.93
CA PRO A 277 20.24 -14.41 2.58
C PRO A 277 19.46 -13.59 1.55
N ALA A 278 20.18 -12.85 0.71
CA ALA A 278 19.54 -12.08 -0.35
C ALA A 278 18.85 -13.01 -1.37
N PRO A 279 17.63 -12.70 -1.85
CA PRO A 279 16.97 -13.49 -2.88
C PRO A 279 17.84 -13.63 -4.13
N ALA A 280 18.16 -14.88 -4.49
CA ALA A 280 19.00 -15.18 -5.64
C ALA A 280 18.28 -14.84 -6.96
N PHE A 281 19.04 -14.37 -7.94
CA PHE A 281 18.57 -14.18 -9.31
C PHE A 281 19.72 -14.32 -10.30
N GLN A 282 19.35 -14.67 -11.53
CA GLN A 282 20.23 -14.64 -12.69
C GLN A 282 19.48 -13.95 -13.83
N ALA A 283 20.12 -12.99 -14.49
CA ALA A 283 19.53 -12.20 -15.55
C ALA A 283 20.57 -11.83 -16.62
N SER A 284 20.09 -11.34 -17.75
CA SER A 284 20.90 -10.65 -18.76
C SER A 284 20.70 -9.16 -18.61
N ALA A 285 21.81 -8.42 -18.54
CA ALA A 285 21.80 -6.97 -18.65
C ALA A 285 21.58 -6.54 -20.11
N VAL A 286 21.14 -5.30 -20.29
CA VAL A 286 20.83 -4.72 -21.62
C VAL A 286 22.06 -4.59 -22.53
N ASP A 287 23.26 -4.51 -21.94
CA ASP A 287 24.55 -4.52 -22.65
C ASP A 287 24.99 -5.93 -23.08
N GLY A 288 24.23 -6.95 -22.68
CA GLY A 288 24.48 -8.36 -22.99
C GLY A 288 25.26 -9.12 -21.92
N ASP A 289 25.70 -8.46 -20.85
CA ASP A 289 26.42 -9.12 -19.76
C ASP A 289 25.48 -10.02 -18.94
N SER A 290 26.01 -11.15 -18.48
CA SER A 290 25.28 -12.00 -17.55
C SER A 290 25.44 -11.44 -16.13
N VAL A 291 24.32 -11.28 -15.43
CA VAL A 291 24.29 -10.84 -14.04
C VAL A 291 23.76 -12.00 -13.19
N ASP A 292 24.63 -12.59 -12.38
CA ASP A 292 24.25 -13.57 -11.35
C ASP A 292 24.64 -13.01 -9.99
N LEU A 293 23.69 -12.96 -9.04
CA LEU A 293 23.97 -12.46 -7.70
C LEU A 293 25.02 -13.31 -6.97
N ALA A 294 25.15 -14.59 -7.32
CA ALA A 294 26.17 -15.47 -6.75
C ALA A 294 27.60 -15.07 -7.17
N ASP A 295 27.76 -14.48 -8.36
CA ASP A 295 29.06 -14.06 -8.89
C ASP A 295 29.65 -12.86 -8.13
N TYR A 296 28.81 -12.12 -7.39
CA TYR A 296 29.24 -10.98 -6.57
C TYR A 296 29.64 -11.34 -5.14
N ARG A 297 29.70 -12.63 -4.77
CA ARG A 297 30.23 -13.04 -3.47
C ARG A 297 31.65 -12.53 -3.28
N GLY A 298 31.92 -11.91 -2.13
CA GLY A 298 33.17 -11.21 -1.85
C GLY A 298 33.08 -9.69 -1.99
N ASP A 299 32.08 -9.17 -2.70
CA ASP A 299 31.83 -7.73 -2.85
C ASP A 299 30.57 -7.30 -2.08
N ILE A 300 30.44 -6.01 -1.80
CA ILE A 300 29.17 -5.40 -1.40
C ILE A 300 28.36 -5.19 -2.68
N VAL A 301 27.07 -5.51 -2.69
CA VAL A 301 26.18 -5.25 -3.84
C VAL A 301 25.11 -4.24 -3.46
N LEU A 302 24.91 -3.23 -4.31
CA LEU A 302 23.78 -2.30 -4.25
C LEU A 302 22.85 -2.58 -5.43
N LEU A 303 21.66 -3.12 -5.12
CA LEU A 303 20.57 -3.25 -6.06
C LEU A 303 19.75 -1.96 -6.08
N ASN A 304 19.51 -1.40 -7.25
CA ASN A 304 18.73 -0.19 -7.44
C ASN A 304 17.54 -0.48 -8.37
N PHE A 305 16.33 -0.52 -7.81
CA PHE A 305 15.10 -0.60 -8.57
C PHE A 305 14.62 0.81 -8.91
N TRP A 306 14.49 1.12 -10.20
CA TRP A 306 14.25 2.48 -10.69
C TRP A 306 13.38 2.50 -11.95
N ALA A 307 12.98 3.70 -12.38
CA ALA A 307 12.39 3.95 -13.69
C ALA A 307 12.73 5.36 -14.21
N GLN A 308 12.74 5.58 -15.54
CA GLN A 308 13.12 6.84 -16.16
C GLN A 308 12.16 7.97 -15.79
N TRP A 309 10.86 7.68 -15.73
CA TRP A 309 9.82 8.63 -15.36
C TRP A 309 9.76 8.92 -13.85
N CYS A 310 10.49 8.17 -13.03
CA CYS A 310 10.53 8.36 -11.58
C CYS A 310 11.39 9.58 -11.21
N GLY A 311 10.72 10.68 -10.86
CA GLY A 311 11.37 11.94 -10.44
C GLY A 311 12.40 11.79 -9.31
N PRO A 312 12.12 11.08 -8.20
CA PRO A 312 13.12 10.79 -7.17
C PRO A 312 14.31 9.98 -7.68
N CYS A 313 14.10 9.00 -8.57
CA CYS A 313 15.15 8.19 -9.16
C CYS A 313 16.15 9.05 -9.94
N ARG A 314 15.66 9.99 -10.76
CA ARG A 314 16.49 10.97 -11.49
C ARG A 314 17.31 11.86 -10.56
N ARG A 315 16.76 12.27 -9.40
CA ARG A 315 17.49 13.07 -8.41
C ARG A 315 18.63 12.30 -7.75
N GLU A 316 18.47 10.99 -7.57
CA GLU A 316 19.50 10.12 -6.97
C GLU A 316 20.53 9.61 -7.98
N ALA A 317 20.25 9.66 -9.28
CA ALA A 317 21.11 9.12 -10.32
C ALA A 317 22.55 9.68 -10.32
N PRO A 318 22.80 11.00 -10.18
CA PRO A 318 24.17 11.52 -10.10
C PRO A 318 24.96 10.96 -8.89
N ARG A 319 24.27 10.70 -7.77
CA ARG A 319 24.89 10.12 -6.57
C ARG A 319 25.28 8.66 -6.78
N LEU A 320 24.47 7.89 -7.51
CA LEU A 320 24.79 6.50 -7.87
C LEU A 320 26.04 6.43 -8.76
N ALA A 321 26.16 7.34 -9.74
CA ALA A 321 27.35 7.44 -10.59
C ALA A 321 28.63 7.75 -9.77
N ASP A 322 28.56 8.73 -8.86
CA ASP A 322 29.66 9.08 -7.96
C ASP A 322 30.06 7.92 -7.03
N VAL A 323 29.07 7.21 -6.48
CA VAL A 323 29.31 6.03 -5.63
C VAL A 323 29.99 4.91 -6.42
N HIS A 324 29.50 4.61 -7.63
CA HIS A 324 30.11 3.60 -8.50
C HIS A 324 31.56 3.97 -8.85
N GLN A 325 31.81 5.21 -9.25
CA GLN A 325 33.17 5.67 -9.58
C GLN A 325 34.13 5.56 -8.39
N ARG A 326 33.67 5.85 -7.17
CA ARG A 326 34.54 5.85 -5.98
C ARG A 326 34.80 4.48 -5.40
N TRP A 327 33.84 3.57 -5.49
CA TRP A 327 33.85 2.30 -4.75
C TRP A 327 33.79 1.06 -5.63
N GLY A 328 33.51 1.20 -6.93
CA GLY A 328 33.42 0.07 -7.88
C GLY A 328 34.66 -0.82 -7.84
N GLU A 329 35.84 -0.21 -8.00
CA GLU A 329 37.13 -0.92 -7.91
C GLU A 329 37.55 -1.30 -6.46
N ARG A 330 36.75 -0.93 -5.46
CA ARG A 330 37.02 -1.14 -4.02
C ARG A 330 36.03 -2.12 -3.38
N GLY A 331 35.44 -3.00 -4.21
CA GLY A 331 34.57 -4.08 -3.76
C GLY A 331 33.11 -3.68 -3.59
N LEU A 332 32.63 -2.74 -4.42
CA LEU A 332 31.20 -2.44 -4.56
C LEU A 332 30.72 -2.79 -5.98
N GLN A 333 29.66 -3.55 -6.08
CA GLN A 333 28.94 -3.82 -7.34
C GLN A 333 27.61 -3.08 -7.32
N LEU A 334 27.24 -2.43 -8.41
CA LEU A 334 25.91 -1.84 -8.60
C LEU A 334 25.17 -2.61 -9.68
N VAL A 335 23.90 -2.90 -9.45
CA VAL A 335 23.00 -3.44 -10.47
C VAL A 335 21.73 -2.62 -10.47
N GLY A 336 21.39 -2.05 -11.62
CA GLY A 336 20.10 -1.40 -11.82
C GLY A 336 19.06 -2.40 -12.35
N ILE A 337 17.83 -2.30 -11.84
CA ILE A 337 16.69 -3.10 -12.28
C ILE A 337 15.55 -2.13 -12.59
N THR A 338 14.94 -2.24 -13.77
CA THR A 338 13.89 -1.31 -14.23
C THR A 338 12.88 -2.00 -15.13
N ASN A 339 11.67 -1.46 -15.19
CA ASN A 339 10.62 -1.87 -16.12
C ASN A 339 10.54 -1.03 -17.41
N ASP A 340 11.53 -0.17 -17.63
CA ASP A 340 11.67 0.65 -18.83
C ASP A 340 12.13 -0.19 -20.05
N SER A 341 11.90 0.36 -21.24
CA SER A 341 12.44 -0.20 -22.49
C SER A 341 13.95 0.02 -22.64
N GLU A 342 14.62 -0.78 -23.47
CA GLU A 342 16.07 -0.61 -23.75
C GLU A 342 16.44 0.81 -24.17
N SER A 343 15.61 1.48 -24.98
CA SER A 343 15.86 2.86 -25.41
C SER A 343 15.77 3.88 -24.27
N GLU A 344 14.86 3.65 -23.33
CA GLU A 344 14.69 4.50 -22.15
C GLU A 344 15.86 4.31 -21.18
N ILE A 345 16.31 3.05 -21.03
CA ILE A 345 17.50 2.70 -20.25
C ILE A 345 18.74 3.37 -20.84
N ASP A 346 19.00 3.22 -22.14
CA ASP A 346 20.15 3.84 -22.83
C ASP A 346 20.16 5.37 -22.68
N GLN A 347 18.99 6.00 -22.82
CA GLN A 347 18.85 7.44 -22.62
C GLN A 347 19.24 7.85 -21.19
N PHE A 348 18.71 7.15 -20.19
CA PHE A 348 18.95 7.47 -18.79
C PHE A 348 20.40 7.21 -18.37
N THR A 349 20.97 6.07 -18.75
CA THR A 349 22.36 5.74 -18.40
C THR A 349 23.36 6.66 -19.08
N THR A 350 23.10 7.05 -20.33
CA THR A 350 23.91 8.06 -21.03
C THR A 350 23.79 9.44 -20.38
N GLU A 351 22.58 9.84 -19.96
CA GLU A 351 22.34 11.13 -19.32
C GLU A 351 23.10 11.27 -17.99
N PHE A 352 23.15 10.21 -17.20
CA PHE A 352 23.72 10.23 -15.84
C PHE A 352 25.08 9.53 -15.69
N ASP A 353 25.68 9.09 -16.79
CA ASP A 353 26.97 8.37 -16.83
C ASP A 353 26.96 7.10 -15.96
N HIS A 354 25.90 6.30 -16.08
CA HIS A 354 25.77 5.03 -15.38
C HIS A 354 26.47 3.93 -16.17
N SER A 355 27.62 3.49 -15.67
CA SER A 355 28.49 2.49 -16.29
C SER A 355 28.39 1.09 -15.65
N PHE A 356 27.34 0.83 -14.89
CA PHE A 356 27.07 -0.45 -14.22
C PHE A 356 25.87 -1.17 -14.85
N PRO A 357 25.80 -2.52 -14.75
CA PRO A 357 24.77 -3.31 -15.44
C PRO A 357 23.33 -2.86 -15.14
N GLN A 358 22.51 -2.83 -16.19
CA GLN A 358 21.07 -2.57 -16.10
C GLN A 358 20.29 -3.78 -16.59
N VAL A 359 19.35 -4.26 -15.79
CA VAL A 359 18.48 -5.39 -16.11
C VAL A 359 17.06 -4.87 -16.35
N ALA A 360 16.52 -5.20 -17.52
CA ALA A 360 15.13 -4.89 -17.87
C ALA A 360 14.20 -6.04 -17.44
N GLU A 361 13.21 -5.73 -16.63
CA GLU A 361 12.19 -6.69 -16.15
C GLU A 361 10.86 -5.98 -15.94
N ALA A 362 9.74 -6.62 -16.28
CA ALA A 362 8.42 -6.10 -15.94
C ALA A 362 8.30 -5.79 -14.42
N PHE A 363 7.50 -4.78 -14.06
CA PHE A 363 7.29 -4.36 -12.67
C PHE A 363 6.80 -5.50 -11.75
N GLU A 364 6.11 -6.49 -12.33
CA GLU A 364 5.63 -7.68 -11.64
C GLU A 364 6.46 -8.94 -12.00
N GLY A 365 7.71 -8.75 -12.40
CA GLY A 365 8.63 -9.84 -12.72
C GLY A 365 9.28 -10.49 -11.49
N PRO A 366 9.99 -11.61 -11.70
CA PRO A 366 10.65 -12.36 -10.63
C PRO A 366 11.49 -11.54 -9.63
N MET A 367 12.35 -10.64 -10.08
CA MET A 367 13.21 -9.84 -9.18
C MET A 367 12.39 -8.82 -8.39
N HIS A 368 11.47 -8.10 -9.03
CA HIS A 368 10.56 -7.18 -8.34
C HIS A 368 9.73 -7.89 -7.26
N ARG A 369 9.25 -9.10 -7.54
CA ARG A 369 8.50 -9.91 -6.58
C ARG A 369 9.38 -10.42 -5.44
N ALA A 370 10.55 -10.99 -5.76
CA ALA A 370 11.49 -11.53 -4.78
C ALA A 370 11.95 -10.46 -3.77
N TYR A 371 12.19 -9.24 -4.26
CA TYR A 371 12.58 -8.09 -3.46
C TYR A 371 11.39 -7.20 -3.03
N ARG A 372 10.14 -7.63 -3.28
CA ARG A 372 8.90 -6.98 -2.84
C ARG A 372 8.87 -5.48 -3.15
N VAL A 373 9.22 -5.15 -4.39
CA VAL A 373 9.26 -3.79 -4.91
C VAL A 373 7.83 -3.36 -5.20
N ALA A 374 7.36 -2.35 -4.47
CA ALA A 374 6.01 -1.80 -4.62
C ALA A 374 6.01 -0.37 -5.18
N ALA A 375 7.18 0.26 -5.25
CA ALA A 375 7.38 1.59 -5.80
C ALA A 375 8.86 1.83 -6.12
N TYR A 376 9.12 2.81 -6.97
CA TYR A 376 10.46 3.31 -7.24
C TYR A 376 10.71 4.66 -6.55
N PRO A 377 11.96 4.94 -6.12
CA PRO A 377 13.09 4.00 -6.06
C PRO A 377 12.97 3.06 -4.85
N THR A 378 13.41 1.81 -5.03
CA THR A 378 13.68 0.87 -3.93
C THR A 378 15.12 0.37 -4.06
N LYS A 379 15.84 0.26 -2.94
CA LYS A 379 17.25 -0.17 -2.93
C LYS A 379 17.49 -1.26 -1.90
N TYR A 380 18.46 -2.12 -2.18
CA TYR A 380 18.97 -3.12 -1.24
C TYR A 380 20.49 -3.13 -1.23
N LEU A 381 21.07 -3.20 -0.04
CA LEU A 381 22.48 -3.50 0.16
C LEU A 381 22.63 -4.95 0.59
N ILE A 382 23.59 -5.62 -0.01
CA ILE A 382 23.94 -7.01 0.21
C ILE A 382 25.43 -7.04 0.52
N ASP A 383 25.85 -7.83 1.51
CA ASP A 383 27.25 -7.93 1.87
C ASP A 383 28.02 -9.02 1.12
N ARG A 384 29.29 -9.17 1.51
CA ARG A 384 30.25 -10.09 0.87
C ARG A 384 29.85 -11.56 1.01
N ASP A 385 29.13 -11.91 2.07
CA ASP A 385 28.60 -13.27 2.29
C ASP A 385 27.28 -13.48 1.53
N GLY A 386 26.74 -12.37 0.99
CA GLY A 386 25.53 -12.28 0.20
C GLY A 386 24.24 -12.26 1.02
N ASP A 387 24.36 -11.77 2.25
CA ASP A 387 23.24 -11.52 3.14
C ASP A 387 22.83 -10.04 3.03
N LEU A 388 21.54 -9.78 3.24
CA LEU A 388 20.99 -8.43 3.22
C LEU A 388 21.55 -7.61 4.39
N LEU A 389 22.09 -6.43 4.08
CA LEU A 389 22.49 -5.47 5.09
C LEU A 389 21.38 -4.51 5.46
N CYS A 390 20.61 -4.08 4.46
CA CYS A 390 19.57 -3.08 4.61
C CYS A 390 18.78 -3.00 3.30
N GLY A 391 17.51 -2.60 3.37
CA GLY A 391 16.69 -2.35 2.19
C GLY A 391 15.57 -1.37 2.45
N GLY A 392 15.18 -0.59 1.44
CA GLY A 392 14.13 0.41 1.65
C GLY A 392 13.89 1.36 0.47
N PRO A 393 12.94 2.28 0.63
CA PRO A 393 12.70 3.35 -0.34
C PRO A 393 13.91 4.28 -0.43
N GLY A 394 14.17 4.86 -1.60
CA GLY A 394 15.41 5.61 -1.85
C GLY A 394 15.66 6.83 -0.96
N ALA A 395 14.61 7.50 -0.47
CA ALA A 395 14.75 8.73 0.33
C ALA A 395 15.51 8.50 1.65
N SER A 396 15.23 7.40 2.37
CA SER A 396 15.86 7.11 3.66
C SER A 396 17.10 6.22 3.54
N PHE A 397 17.22 5.47 2.44
CA PHE A 397 18.34 4.54 2.18
C PHE A 397 19.72 5.19 2.39
N TRP A 398 19.89 6.41 1.91
CA TRP A 398 21.18 7.09 1.93
C TRP A 398 21.63 7.55 3.32
N GLU A 399 20.69 7.74 4.24
CA GLU A 399 20.94 8.12 5.62
C GLU A 399 21.05 6.89 6.51
N ASP A 400 20.16 5.91 6.31
CA ASP A 400 20.03 4.75 7.19
C ASP A 400 20.92 3.57 6.79
N CYS A 401 20.99 3.28 5.49
CA CYS A 401 21.63 2.06 4.98
C CYS A 401 23.07 2.31 4.50
N TRP A 402 23.31 3.38 3.75
CA TRP A 402 24.60 3.65 3.11
C TRP A 402 25.81 3.72 4.07
N PRO A 403 25.71 4.31 5.29
CA PRO A 403 26.82 4.29 6.25
C PRO A 403 27.33 2.89 6.59
N ARG A 404 26.46 1.87 6.59
CA ARG A 404 26.83 0.46 6.86
C ARG A 404 27.64 -0.15 5.73
N ALA A 405 27.36 0.24 4.47
CA ALA A 405 28.21 -0.15 3.34
C ALA A 405 29.59 0.50 3.44
N LEU A 406 29.66 1.78 3.79
CA LEU A 406 30.93 2.49 3.95
C LEU A 406 31.82 1.83 4.99
N GLU A 407 31.29 1.48 6.16
CA GLU A 407 32.03 0.78 7.21
C GLU A 407 32.69 -0.51 6.67
N LYS A 408 31.94 -1.32 5.90
CA LYS A 408 32.44 -2.57 5.33
C LYS A 408 33.42 -2.38 4.16
N LEU A 409 33.24 -1.33 3.36
CA LEU A 409 34.13 -1.01 2.24
C LEU A 409 35.47 -0.44 2.74
N GLU A 410 35.43 0.38 3.78
CA GLU A 410 36.62 0.97 4.39
C GLU A 410 37.42 -0.07 5.18
N SER A 411 36.77 -0.97 5.91
CA SER A 411 37.44 -2.01 6.72
C SER A 411 38.22 -3.07 5.90
N ALA A 412 38.02 -3.11 4.58
CA ALA A 412 38.73 -4.03 3.67
C ALA A 412 39.89 -3.34 2.92
N SER A 413 40.09 -2.04 3.13
CA SER A 413 41.18 -1.26 2.52
C SER A 413 42.46 -1.26 3.38
N ASP A 414 42.45 -1.93 4.54
CA ASP A 414 43.58 -2.19 5.44
C ASP A 414 44.03 -3.66 5.34
#